data_AF-A0A2S4HJW8-F1
#
_entry.id   AF-A0A2S4HJW8-F1
#
_cell.length_a   1.000
_cell.length_b   1.000
_cell.length_c   1.000
_cell.angle_alpha   90.00
_cell.angle_beta   90.00
_cell.angle_gamma   90.00
#
_symmetry.space_group_name_H-M   'P 1'
#
loop_
_entity.id
_entity.type
_entity.pdbx_description
1 polymer ?
#
loop_
_entity_poly.entity_id
_entity_poly.type
_entity_poly.pdbx_seq_one_letter_code
_entity_poly.pdbx_strand_id
1 'polypeptide(L)'
;MTAMFGKIQGFISGTKMAEVVSLQGRHFIVTGCAEGSLGFATALQLLGQGALVSVTVRSNSGLIAEALRRQLDRRYHQNIHAFDLDLARYDSVEAFVKAYKETGLALDVLINNAGIHLDLMSRWTSPQLSADGYEIQWRVNYLGTAHLTLCLLPLLQDSAAVSGDSRVVNVVSQLHSKGLNSEFFHPQRPYNSWNAYGQSKLALVHLTRSIDVHFSEHGITSYCLHPGAVYTNVAGKGLANTGMIEKVRNAFAPLEKFLMKIPAQGAQTQIHCATAAKDVLSSGKCYRNTQVAAASSEADDSDVAEKLWLDLKSWLAASQE
;
A
#
# COMPACT_ATOMS: atom_id res chain seq x y z
N MET A 1 21.67 -17.08 -13.83
CA MET A 1 20.82 -18.00 -13.04
C MET A 1 19.55 -17.35 -12.50
N THR A 2 19.60 -16.14 -11.94
CA THR A 2 18.46 -15.47 -11.27
C THR A 2 17.25 -15.15 -12.18
N ALA A 3 17.49 -14.74 -13.42
CA ALA A 3 16.42 -14.44 -14.39
C ALA A 3 15.66 -15.69 -14.88
N MET A 4 16.38 -16.81 -15.04
CA MET A 4 15.79 -18.11 -15.41
C MET A 4 14.97 -18.69 -14.26
N PHE A 5 15.47 -18.54 -13.03
CA PHE A 5 14.78 -18.92 -11.80
C PHE A 5 13.46 -18.15 -11.59
N GLY A 6 13.49 -16.82 -11.81
CA GLY A 6 12.29 -15.97 -11.73
C GLY A 6 11.22 -16.30 -12.78
N LYS A 7 11.63 -16.73 -13.99
CA LYS A 7 10.72 -17.18 -15.05
C LYS A 7 10.03 -18.51 -14.71
N ILE A 8 10.78 -19.50 -14.19
CA ILE A 8 10.24 -20.81 -13.80
C ILE A 8 9.28 -20.66 -12.60
N GLN A 9 9.65 -19.88 -11.59
CA GLN A 9 8.77 -19.60 -10.45
C GLN A 9 7.53 -18.75 -10.83
N GLY A 10 7.68 -17.82 -11.78
CA GLY A 10 6.56 -17.03 -12.33
C GLY A 10 5.52 -17.91 -13.01
N PHE A 11 5.98 -18.92 -13.77
CA PHE A 11 5.13 -19.92 -14.41
C PHE A 11 4.38 -20.79 -13.41
N ILE A 12 5.05 -21.22 -12.33
CA ILE A 12 4.46 -22.04 -11.25
C ILE A 12 3.46 -21.23 -10.40
N SER A 13 3.72 -19.95 -10.15
CA SER A 13 2.85 -19.08 -9.35
C SER A 13 1.66 -18.48 -10.12
N GLY A 14 1.60 -18.68 -11.45
CA GLY A 14 0.57 -18.10 -12.31
C GLY A 14 0.55 -16.56 -12.31
N THR A 15 1.70 -15.93 -12.02
CA THR A 15 1.77 -14.47 -11.89
C THR A 15 1.76 -13.81 -13.27
N LYS A 16 0.68 -13.09 -13.58
CA LYS A 16 0.62 -12.21 -14.75
C LYS A 16 1.39 -10.93 -14.47
N MET A 17 2.35 -10.61 -15.35
CA MET A 17 3.14 -9.38 -15.28
C MET A 17 2.28 -8.19 -15.76
N ALA A 18 2.47 -7.04 -15.13
CA ALA A 18 1.92 -5.79 -15.64
C ALA A 18 2.58 -5.46 -16.99
N GLU A 19 1.80 -4.82 -17.86
CA GLU A 19 2.31 -4.33 -19.14
C GLU A 19 3.39 -3.26 -18.91
N VAL A 20 4.41 -3.27 -19.77
CA VAL A 20 5.45 -2.24 -19.77
C VAL A 20 4.99 -1.10 -20.66
N VAL A 21 4.72 0.05 -20.05
CA VAL A 21 4.30 1.26 -20.74
C VAL A 21 5.29 2.40 -20.46
N SER A 22 5.28 3.43 -21.30
CA SER A 22 6.00 4.67 -21.00
C SER A 22 5.30 5.42 -19.87
N LEU A 23 6.06 5.80 -18.84
CA LEU A 23 5.58 6.62 -17.73
C LEU A 23 6.26 8.00 -17.69
N GLN A 24 6.84 8.45 -18.81
CA GLN A 24 7.50 9.76 -18.89
C GLN A 24 6.51 10.87 -18.53
N GLY A 25 6.94 11.79 -17.66
CA GLY A 25 6.12 12.91 -17.22
C GLY A 25 5.04 12.56 -16.19
N ARG A 26 4.90 11.28 -15.79
CA ARG A 26 3.97 10.87 -14.74
C ARG A 26 4.63 10.79 -13.37
N HIS A 27 3.93 11.28 -12.36
CA HIS A 27 4.40 11.44 -11.00
C HIS A 27 3.67 10.51 -10.05
N PHE A 28 4.45 9.74 -9.28
CA PHE A 28 3.95 8.71 -8.38
C PHE A 28 4.44 8.96 -6.96
N ILE A 29 3.58 8.73 -5.98
CA ILE A 29 4.00 8.46 -4.60
C ILE A 29 3.83 6.97 -4.31
N VAL A 30 4.88 6.34 -3.78
CA VAL A 30 4.81 4.94 -3.31
C VAL A 30 5.23 4.88 -1.85
N THR A 31 4.32 4.46 -0.98
CA THR A 31 4.59 4.37 0.46
C THR A 31 5.20 3.03 0.86
N GLY A 32 6.11 3.02 1.84
CA GLY A 32 6.66 1.76 2.39
C GLY A 32 7.72 1.09 1.50
N CYS A 33 8.67 1.88 1.01
CA CYS A 33 9.69 1.48 0.04
C CYS A 33 11.01 0.98 0.65
N ALA A 34 10.98 0.37 1.83
CA ALA A 34 12.19 -0.22 2.42
C ALA A 34 12.84 -1.24 1.46
N GLU A 35 14.18 -1.29 1.41
CA GLU A 35 14.89 -2.18 0.48
C GLU A 35 14.42 -3.65 0.63
N GLY A 36 14.10 -4.29 -0.50
CA GLY A 36 13.53 -5.63 -0.55
C GLY A 36 12.02 -5.72 -0.24
N SER A 37 11.32 -4.61 -0.01
CA SER A 37 9.86 -4.58 0.14
C SER A 37 9.14 -4.65 -1.21
N LEU A 38 7.83 -4.91 -1.15
CA LEU A 38 6.91 -4.79 -2.27
C LEU A 38 6.90 -3.39 -2.88
N GLY A 39 6.93 -2.36 -2.01
CA GLY A 39 6.98 -0.95 -2.43
C GLY A 39 8.29 -0.61 -3.14
N PHE A 40 9.42 -1.14 -2.67
CA PHE A 40 10.71 -0.95 -3.34
C PHE A 40 10.72 -1.55 -4.75
N ALA A 41 10.21 -2.77 -4.91
CA ALA A 41 10.10 -3.41 -6.23
C ALA A 41 9.15 -2.65 -7.17
N THR A 42 8.08 -2.07 -6.61
CA THR A 42 7.13 -1.22 -7.36
C THR A 42 7.80 0.06 -7.84
N ALA A 43 8.44 0.79 -6.93
CA ALA A 43 9.16 2.02 -7.25
C ALA A 43 10.25 1.76 -8.30
N LEU A 44 11.02 0.67 -8.15
CA LEU A 44 12.07 0.29 -9.09
C LEU A 44 11.52 0.09 -10.51
N GLN A 45 10.39 -0.62 -10.67
CA GLN A 45 9.79 -0.84 -11.99
C GLN A 45 9.22 0.44 -12.58
N LEU A 46 8.53 1.27 -11.79
CA LEU A 46 7.98 2.55 -12.25
C LEU A 46 9.10 3.52 -12.71
N LEU A 47 10.17 3.63 -11.93
CA LEU A 47 11.37 4.42 -12.27
C LEU A 47 12.04 3.88 -13.55
N GLY A 48 12.16 2.56 -13.69
CA GLY A 48 12.71 1.93 -14.89
C GLY A 48 11.87 2.15 -16.15
N GLN A 49 10.58 2.45 -15.98
CA GLN A 49 9.66 2.89 -17.05
C GLN A 49 9.64 4.41 -17.25
N GLY A 50 10.48 5.12 -16.48
CA GLY A 50 10.77 6.56 -16.56
C GLY A 50 9.73 7.47 -15.92
N ALA A 51 8.96 6.96 -14.96
CA ALA A 51 8.18 7.77 -14.03
C ALA A 51 9.08 8.63 -13.13
N LEU A 52 8.53 9.72 -12.60
CA LEU A 52 9.03 10.39 -11.39
C LEU A 52 8.38 9.73 -10.18
N VAL A 53 9.20 9.28 -9.22
CA VAL A 53 8.69 8.52 -8.06
C VAL A 53 9.21 9.10 -6.76
N SER A 54 8.27 9.57 -5.95
CA SER A 54 8.45 9.91 -4.54
C SER A 54 8.28 8.65 -3.68
N VAL A 55 9.39 8.10 -3.22
CA VAL A 55 9.42 6.94 -2.34
C VAL A 55 9.41 7.37 -0.88
N THR A 56 8.64 6.66 -0.06
CA THR A 56 8.60 6.95 1.37
C THR A 56 8.95 5.76 2.25
N VAL A 57 9.63 6.04 3.36
CA VAL A 57 9.93 5.11 4.46
C VAL A 57 9.87 5.87 5.77
N ARG A 58 9.78 5.18 6.92
CA ARG A 58 9.65 5.85 8.22
C ARG A 58 10.83 6.78 8.55
N SER A 59 12.04 6.39 8.14
CA SER A 59 13.25 7.16 8.38
C SER A 59 14.37 6.73 7.42
N ASN A 60 15.36 7.60 7.24
CA ASN A 60 16.54 7.36 6.40
C ASN A 60 16.19 7.12 4.93
N SER A 61 15.20 7.85 4.40
CA SER A 61 14.77 7.77 3.01
C SER A 61 15.90 7.98 1.99
N GLY A 62 16.94 8.76 2.33
CA GLY A 62 18.15 8.89 1.51
C GLY A 62 18.83 7.55 1.16
N LEU A 63 18.87 6.59 2.09
CA LEU A 63 19.45 5.26 1.84
C LEU A 63 18.63 4.46 0.82
N ILE A 64 17.31 4.67 0.79
CA ILE A 64 16.42 4.04 -0.18
C ILE A 64 16.65 4.63 -1.57
N ALA A 65 16.85 5.95 -1.68
CA ALA A 65 17.21 6.58 -2.94
C ALA A 65 18.53 6.02 -3.49
N GLU A 66 19.55 5.88 -2.64
CA GLU A 66 20.83 5.27 -3.02
C GLU A 66 20.66 3.82 -3.48
N ALA A 67 19.87 3.02 -2.76
CA ALA A 67 19.59 1.63 -3.14
C ALA A 67 18.90 1.51 -4.50
N LEU A 68 17.96 2.41 -4.81
CA LEU A 68 17.33 2.48 -6.13
C LEU A 68 18.34 2.92 -7.21
N ARG A 69 19.17 3.93 -6.95
CA ARG A 69 20.22 4.39 -7.88
C ARG A 69 21.22 3.30 -8.24
N ARG A 70 21.55 2.39 -7.31
CA ARG A 70 22.42 1.23 -7.59
C ARG A 70 21.81 0.23 -8.57
N GLN A 71 20.48 0.19 -8.69
CA GLN A 71 19.76 -0.76 -9.54
C GLN A 71 19.19 -0.15 -10.83
N LEU A 72 19.27 1.18 -10.97
CA LEU A 72 18.75 1.93 -12.12
C LEU A 72 19.87 2.54 -12.95
N ASP A 73 19.61 2.66 -14.25
CA ASP A 73 20.45 3.46 -15.14
C ASP A 73 20.55 4.90 -14.64
N ARG A 74 21.73 5.52 -14.80
CA ARG A 74 22.01 6.90 -14.37
C ARG A 74 20.99 7.90 -14.90
N ARG A 75 20.43 7.67 -16.09
CA ARG A 75 19.41 8.54 -16.69
C ARG A 75 18.10 8.61 -15.91
N TYR A 76 17.88 7.77 -14.90
CA TYR A 76 16.69 7.79 -14.05
C TYR A 76 16.97 8.28 -12.63
N HIS A 77 18.21 8.62 -12.29
CA HIS A 77 18.58 8.94 -10.90
C HIS A 77 17.93 10.23 -10.40
N GLN A 78 17.68 11.19 -11.29
CA GLN A 78 16.98 12.44 -11.01
C GLN A 78 15.47 12.27 -10.84
N ASN A 79 14.91 11.12 -11.24
CA ASN A 79 13.48 10.84 -11.09
C ASN A 79 13.11 10.37 -9.68
N ILE A 80 14.10 10.19 -8.80
CA ILE A 80 13.94 9.62 -7.47
C ILE A 80 13.86 10.74 -6.45
N HIS A 81 12.70 10.89 -5.82
CA HIS A 81 12.51 11.74 -4.65
C HIS A 81 12.27 10.84 -3.44
N ALA A 82 12.85 11.19 -2.29
CA ALA A 82 12.79 10.35 -1.11
C ALA A 82 12.39 11.18 0.10
N PHE A 83 11.41 10.68 0.84
CA PHE A 83 10.86 11.37 2.00
C PHE A 83 10.70 10.42 3.18
N ASP A 84 10.86 10.97 4.37
CA ASP A 84 10.49 10.29 5.60
C ASP A 84 8.97 10.45 5.83
N LEU A 85 8.30 9.34 6.12
CA LEU A 85 6.86 9.27 6.38
C LEU A 85 6.56 8.12 7.36
N ASP A 86 6.11 8.47 8.56
CA ASP A 86 5.57 7.53 9.54
C ASP A 86 4.05 7.66 9.66
N LEU A 87 3.33 6.72 9.03
CA LEU A 87 1.87 6.65 9.06
C LEU A 87 1.30 6.38 10.46
N ALA A 88 2.13 6.05 11.45
CA ALA A 88 1.71 5.93 12.84
C ALA A 88 1.55 7.30 13.55
N ARG A 89 1.97 8.40 12.92
CA ARG A 89 2.05 9.73 13.54
C ARG A 89 1.39 10.79 12.68
N TYR A 90 0.46 11.54 13.25
CA TYR A 90 -0.27 12.60 12.56
C TYR A 90 0.67 13.67 11.98
N ASP A 91 1.52 14.26 12.83
CA ASP A 91 2.48 15.30 12.41
C ASP A 91 3.44 14.83 11.31
N SER A 92 3.77 13.53 11.27
CA SER A 92 4.64 13.01 10.23
C SER A 92 3.95 12.99 8.87
N VAL A 93 2.64 12.72 8.82
CA VAL A 93 1.85 12.78 7.59
C VAL A 93 1.73 14.24 7.13
N GLU A 94 1.41 15.17 8.03
CA GLU A 94 1.31 16.60 7.72
C GLU A 94 2.64 17.17 7.23
N ALA A 95 3.76 16.85 7.91
CA ALA A 95 5.09 17.27 7.50
C ALA A 95 5.47 16.73 6.11
N PHE A 96 5.15 15.45 5.83
CA PHE A 96 5.36 14.86 4.51
C PHE A 96 4.53 15.59 3.44
N VAL A 97 3.24 15.80 3.67
CA VAL A 97 2.33 16.45 2.71
C VAL A 97 2.82 17.86 2.42
N LYS A 98 3.20 18.62 3.45
CA LYS A 98 3.78 19.96 3.29
C LYS A 98 5.05 19.93 2.45
N ALA A 99 6.02 19.08 2.82
CA ALA A 99 7.29 18.96 2.09
C ALA A 99 7.09 18.52 0.64
N TYR A 100 6.13 17.63 0.36
CA TYR A 100 5.80 17.21 -0.99
C TYR A 100 5.18 18.36 -1.79
N LYS A 101 4.22 19.11 -1.22
CA LYS A 101 3.62 20.28 -1.87
C LYS A 101 4.66 21.36 -2.19
N GLU A 102 5.62 21.59 -1.30
CA GLU A 102 6.72 22.54 -1.50
C GLU A 102 7.65 22.18 -2.68
N THR A 103 7.64 20.92 -3.15
CA THR A 103 8.38 20.54 -4.36
C THR A 103 7.79 21.10 -5.66
N GLY A 104 6.50 21.47 -5.64
CA GLY A 104 5.76 21.87 -6.85
C GLY A 104 5.53 20.73 -7.85
N LEU A 105 5.79 19.48 -7.47
CA LEU A 105 5.54 18.31 -8.31
C LEU A 105 4.03 18.01 -8.36
N ALA A 106 3.53 17.71 -9.56
CA ALA A 106 2.21 17.11 -9.75
C ALA A 106 2.13 15.72 -9.09
N LEU A 107 0.92 15.19 -8.89
CA LEU A 107 0.68 13.84 -8.37
C LEU A 107 -0.38 13.14 -9.22
N ASP A 108 0.03 12.20 -10.06
CA ASP A 108 -0.92 11.44 -10.89
C ASP A 108 -1.36 10.16 -10.20
N VAL A 109 -0.46 9.50 -9.46
CA VAL A 109 -0.79 8.21 -8.85
C VAL A 109 -0.25 8.10 -7.43
N LEU A 110 -1.16 7.85 -6.48
CA LEU A 110 -0.83 7.51 -5.10
C LEU A 110 -0.94 5.98 -4.90
N ILE A 111 0.18 5.33 -4.62
CA ILE A 111 0.23 3.91 -4.26
C ILE A 111 0.44 3.77 -2.74
N ASN A 112 -0.67 3.53 -2.05
CA ASN A 112 -0.74 3.23 -0.63
C ASN A 112 -0.32 1.77 -0.38
N ASN A 113 1.00 1.54 -0.45
CA ASN A 113 1.61 0.22 -0.27
C ASN A 113 2.01 -0.08 1.18
N ALA A 114 2.32 0.94 1.99
CA ALA A 114 2.74 0.73 3.37
C ALA A 114 1.68 0.00 4.21
N GLY A 115 2.14 -0.90 5.07
CA GLY A 115 1.30 -1.57 6.05
C GLY A 115 2.09 -2.47 6.98
N ILE A 116 1.52 -2.78 8.13
CA ILE A 116 2.12 -3.59 9.20
C ILE A 116 1.17 -4.69 9.65
N HIS A 117 1.75 -5.81 10.06
CA HIS A 117 1.12 -6.84 10.86
C HIS A 117 2.16 -7.31 11.88
N LEU A 118 2.11 -6.76 13.09
CA LEU A 118 3.22 -6.81 14.03
C LEU A 118 3.24 -8.07 14.92
N ASP A 119 2.11 -8.76 15.03
CA ASP A 119 1.97 -9.95 15.89
C ASP A 119 1.47 -11.18 15.11
N LEU A 120 2.34 -11.68 14.25
CA LEU A 120 2.08 -12.87 13.43
C LEU A 120 1.89 -14.14 14.26
N MET A 121 2.43 -14.17 15.48
CA MET A 121 2.28 -15.31 16.39
C MET A 121 1.02 -15.22 17.26
N SER A 122 0.19 -14.18 17.05
CA SER A 122 -1.07 -13.95 17.76
C SER A 122 -0.92 -13.97 19.29
N ARG A 123 0.17 -13.40 19.81
CA ARG A 123 0.49 -13.34 21.25
C ARG A 123 -0.13 -12.14 21.94
N TRP A 124 -0.55 -11.11 21.21
CA TRP A 124 -1.16 -9.92 21.79
C TRP A 124 -2.59 -10.22 22.21
N THR A 125 -2.86 -10.08 23.51
CA THR A 125 -4.19 -10.24 24.11
C THR A 125 -4.88 -8.90 24.36
N SER A 126 -4.21 -7.78 24.05
CA SER A 126 -4.75 -6.42 24.16
C SER A 126 -4.23 -5.54 23.02
N PRO A 127 -5.01 -4.50 22.62
CA PRO A 127 -4.58 -3.55 21.59
C PRO A 127 -3.26 -2.89 21.96
N GLN A 128 -2.32 -2.86 21.02
CA GLN A 128 -1.13 -2.02 21.13
C GLN A 128 -1.45 -0.66 20.52
N LEU A 129 -1.21 0.42 21.25
CA LEU A 129 -1.65 1.75 20.87
C LEU A 129 -0.51 2.57 20.25
N SER A 130 -0.84 3.39 19.25
CA SER A 130 -0.01 4.50 18.77
C SER A 130 0.04 5.64 19.79
N ALA A 131 0.90 6.62 19.55
CA ALA A 131 1.04 7.78 20.43
C ALA A 131 -0.26 8.60 20.57
N ASP A 132 -1.10 8.59 19.54
CA ASP A 132 -2.42 9.23 19.51
C ASP A 132 -3.56 8.29 19.94
N GLY A 133 -3.25 7.16 20.59
CA GLY A 133 -4.21 6.32 21.30
C GLY A 133 -5.00 5.33 20.43
N TYR A 134 -4.70 5.23 19.13
CA TYR A 134 -5.34 4.27 18.23
C TYR A 134 -4.65 2.92 18.25
N GLU A 135 -5.38 1.83 17.99
CA GLU A 135 -4.75 0.52 17.76
C GLU A 135 -3.74 0.62 16.60
N ILE A 136 -2.54 0.08 16.76
CA ILE A 136 -1.39 0.40 15.92
C ILE A 136 -1.57 -0.04 14.46
N GLN A 137 -2.22 -1.17 14.20
CA GLN A 137 -2.47 -1.66 12.84
C GLN A 137 -3.58 -0.84 12.18
N TRP A 138 -4.63 -0.50 12.92
CA TRP A 138 -5.66 0.45 12.49
C TRP A 138 -5.06 1.81 12.14
N ARG A 139 -4.20 2.33 13.03
CA ARG A 139 -3.56 3.63 12.86
C ARG A 139 -2.68 3.70 11.63
N VAL A 140 -1.84 2.69 11.41
CA VAL A 140 -0.88 2.69 10.30
C VAL A 140 -1.54 2.30 8.98
N ASN A 141 -2.31 1.21 8.98
CA ASN A 141 -2.83 0.63 7.73
C ASN A 141 -4.05 1.38 7.20
N TYR A 142 -4.88 1.96 8.07
CA TYR A 142 -6.10 2.64 7.67
C TYR A 142 -6.03 4.14 7.94
N LEU A 143 -6.04 4.59 9.20
CA LEU A 143 -6.16 6.03 9.49
C LEU A 143 -5.04 6.86 8.89
N GLY A 144 -3.78 6.45 9.03
CA GLY A 144 -2.63 7.15 8.45
C GLY A 144 -2.65 7.15 6.93
N THR A 145 -3.02 6.02 6.31
CA THR A 145 -3.17 5.91 4.86
C THR A 145 -4.30 6.80 4.34
N ALA A 146 -5.43 6.84 5.04
CA ALA A 146 -6.59 7.62 4.66
C ALA A 146 -6.34 9.12 4.88
N HIS A 147 -5.69 9.49 5.98
CA HIS A 147 -5.17 10.84 6.25
C HIS A 147 -4.29 11.33 5.11
N LEU A 148 -3.24 10.57 4.78
CA LEU A 148 -2.35 10.89 3.66
C LEU A 148 -3.11 11.09 2.36
N THR A 149 -4.03 10.17 2.06
CA THR A 149 -4.81 10.20 0.82
C THR A 149 -5.66 11.47 0.75
N LEU A 150 -6.42 11.77 1.80
CA LEU A 150 -7.28 12.95 1.85
C LEU A 150 -6.48 14.26 1.70
N CYS A 151 -5.32 14.36 2.34
CA CYS A 151 -4.46 15.55 2.22
C CYS A 151 -3.82 15.74 0.84
N LEU A 152 -3.72 14.66 0.05
CA LEU A 152 -3.16 14.65 -1.32
C LEU A 152 -4.22 14.65 -2.42
N LEU A 153 -5.50 14.44 -2.11
CA LEU A 153 -6.59 14.46 -3.09
C LEU A 153 -6.62 15.74 -3.94
N PRO A 154 -6.41 16.96 -3.40
CA PRO A 154 -6.37 18.15 -4.23
C PRO A 154 -5.32 18.09 -5.35
N LEU A 155 -4.11 17.56 -5.07
CA LEU A 155 -3.08 17.41 -6.10
C LEU A 155 -3.45 16.36 -7.15
N LEU A 156 -4.12 15.27 -6.74
CA LEU A 156 -4.65 14.27 -7.67
C LEU A 156 -5.75 14.87 -8.56
N GLN A 157 -6.60 15.75 -8.02
CA GLN A 157 -7.64 16.45 -8.79
C GLN A 157 -7.03 17.41 -9.80
N ASP A 158 -6.01 18.17 -9.41
CA ASP A 158 -5.26 19.06 -10.31
C ASP A 158 -4.62 18.27 -11.46
N SER A 159 -3.95 17.15 -11.15
CA SER A 159 -3.40 16.23 -12.16
C SER A 159 -4.50 15.61 -13.04
N ALA A 160 -5.67 15.29 -12.48
CA ALA A 160 -6.77 14.69 -13.21
C ALA A 160 -7.40 15.69 -14.20
N ALA A 161 -7.51 16.96 -13.81
CA ALA A 161 -8.01 18.03 -14.67
C ALA A 161 -7.12 18.26 -15.91
N VAL A 162 -5.82 17.96 -15.81
CA VAL A 162 -4.87 18.08 -16.93
C VAL A 162 -4.78 16.79 -17.75
N SER A 163 -4.61 15.64 -17.09
CA SER A 163 -4.28 14.37 -17.74
C SER A 163 -5.49 13.47 -18.02
N GLY A 164 -6.61 13.68 -17.32
CA GLY A 164 -7.77 12.79 -17.32
C GLY A 164 -7.55 11.46 -16.59
N ASP A 165 -6.38 11.24 -15.98
CA ASP A 165 -5.99 9.95 -15.38
C ASP A 165 -5.18 10.11 -14.09
N SER A 166 -5.88 10.35 -12.97
CA SER A 166 -5.32 10.24 -11.63
C SER A 166 -5.85 9.04 -10.87
N ARG A 167 -5.02 8.43 -10.03
CA ARG A 167 -5.32 7.13 -9.40
C ARG A 167 -4.90 7.05 -7.94
N VAL A 168 -5.73 6.39 -7.13
CA VAL A 168 -5.37 5.90 -5.81
C VAL A 168 -5.36 4.37 -5.82
N VAL A 169 -4.23 3.75 -5.44
CA VAL A 169 -4.07 2.30 -5.38
C VAL A 169 -3.79 1.88 -3.94
N ASN A 170 -4.73 1.14 -3.32
CA ASN A 170 -4.63 0.68 -1.94
C ASN A 170 -4.20 -0.80 -1.87
N VAL A 171 -3.07 -1.08 -1.23
CA VAL A 171 -2.60 -2.45 -1.00
C VAL A 171 -3.29 -3.03 0.23
N VAL A 172 -4.22 -3.94 -0.02
CA VAL A 172 -4.95 -4.71 1.00
C VAL A 172 -4.35 -6.12 1.18
N SER A 173 -5.09 -7.01 1.82
CA SER A 173 -4.69 -8.41 2.03
C SER A 173 -5.92 -9.29 1.92
N GLN A 174 -5.75 -10.58 1.58
CA GLN A 174 -6.85 -11.56 1.67
C GLN A 174 -7.47 -11.63 3.08
N LEU A 175 -6.70 -11.25 4.10
CA LEU A 175 -7.16 -11.17 5.49
C LEU A 175 -8.20 -10.06 5.73
N HIS A 176 -8.52 -9.19 4.77
CA HIS A 176 -9.67 -8.30 4.87
C HIS A 176 -10.98 -9.07 5.17
N SER A 177 -11.07 -10.33 4.73
CA SER A 177 -12.15 -11.25 5.05
C SER A 177 -12.30 -11.63 6.53
N LYS A 178 -11.33 -11.28 7.40
CA LYS A 178 -11.46 -11.43 8.86
C LYS A 178 -12.10 -10.21 9.54
N GLY A 179 -12.15 -9.08 8.84
CA GLY A 179 -12.85 -7.89 9.32
C GLY A 179 -14.37 -8.09 9.24
N LEU A 180 -15.10 -7.38 10.10
CA LEU A 180 -16.56 -7.40 10.17
C LEU A 180 -17.07 -5.97 10.24
N ASN A 181 -18.06 -5.61 9.43
CA ASN A 181 -18.62 -4.26 9.42
C ASN A 181 -19.18 -3.85 10.79
N SER A 182 -19.79 -4.80 11.51
CA SER A 182 -20.34 -4.58 12.85
C SER A 182 -19.30 -4.11 13.88
N GLU A 183 -18.02 -4.44 13.68
CA GLU A 183 -16.95 -4.12 14.62
C GLU A 183 -16.24 -2.79 14.35
N PHE A 184 -16.55 -2.09 13.25
CA PHE A 184 -15.99 -0.75 13.01
C PHE A 184 -16.44 0.27 14.05
N PHE A 185 -17.67 0.11 14.54
CA PHE A 185 -18.31 1.11 15.41
C PHE A 185 -18.52 0.59 16.82
N HIS A 186 -18.64 -0.73 16.97
CA HIS A 186 -18.87 -1.39 18.25
C HIS A 186 -18.04 -2.67 18.30
N PRO A 187 -16.84 -2.66 18.91
CA PRO A 187 -16.05 -3.88 19.08
C PRO A 187 -16.83 -4.94 19.85
N GLN A 188 -16.95 -6.16 19.30
CA GLN A 188 -17.78 -7.24 19.87
C GLN A 188 -16.97 -8.43 20.36
N ARG A 189 -15.72 -8.57 19.90
CA ARG A 189 -14.84 -9.71 20.23
C ARG A 189 -13.66 -9.27 21.11
N PRO A 190 -13.11 -10.20 21.94
CA PRO A 190 -11.80 -10.00 22.56
C PRO A 190 -10.74 -9.67 21.51
N TYR A 191 -9.74 -8.87 21.89
CA TYR A 191 -8.70 -8.47 20.96
C TYR A 191 -7.96 -9.68 20.38
N ASN A 192 -7.80 -9.67 19.06
CA ASN A 192 -6.99 -10.61 18.33
C ASN A 192 -6.26 -9.86 17.21
N SER A 193 -4.93 -9.96 17.18
CA SER A 193 -4.10 -9.20 16.23
C SER A 193 -4.45 -9.48 14.76
N TRP A 194 -4.81 -10.73 14.41
CA TRP A 194 -5.19 -11.09 13.04
C TRP A 194 -6.55 -10.49 12.65
N ASN A 195 -7.49 -10.42 13.59
CA ASN A 195 -8.78 -9.76 13.36
C ASN A 195 -8.59 -8.24 13.23
N ALA A 196 -7.77 -7.62 14.09
CA ALA A 196 -7.44 -6.19 13.99
C ALA A 196 -6.75 -5.85 12.66
N TYR A 197 -5.79 -6.67 12.23
CA TYR A 197 -5.18 -6.57 10.90
C TYR A 197 -6.24 -6.66 9.80
N GLY A 198 -7.10 -7.69 9.85
CA GLY A 198 -8.18 -7.89 8.90
C GLY A 198 -9.15 -6.71 8.83
N GLN A 199 -9.55 -6.17 9.98
CA GLN A 199 -10.40 -4.99 10.12
C GLN A 199 -9.76 -3.78 9.43
N SER A 200 -8.47 -3.54 9.65
CA SER A 200 -7.73 -2.44 8.98
C SER A 200 -7.68 -2.61 7.47
N LYS A 201 -7.60 -3.85 6.97
CA LYS A 201 -7.57 -4.14 5.53
C LYS A 201 -8.96 -4.11 4.90
N LEU A 202 -10.02 -4.44 5.63
CA LEU A 202 -11.40 -4.24 5.19
C LEU A 202 -11.73 -2.75 5.08
N ALA A 203 -11.28 -1.93 6.04
CA ALA A 203 -11.47 -0.48 5.99
C ALA A 203 -10.80 0.16 4.75
N LEU A 204 -9.64 -0.34 4.31
CA LEU A 204 -9.04 0.10 3.05
C LEU A 204 -9.85 -0.29 1.80
N VAL A 205 -10.59 -1.41 1.84
CA VAL A 205 -11.51 -1.76 0.74
C VAL A 205 -12.67 -0.77 0.70
N HIS A 206 -13.25 -0.44 1.85
CA HIS A 206 -14.26 0.62 1.97
C HIS A 206 -13.73 1.98 1.53
N LEU A 207 -12.52 2.36 1.94
CA LEU A 207 -11.86 3.61 1.50
C LEU A 207 -11.72 3.70 -0.02
N THR A 208 -11.32 2.61 -0.69
CA THR A 208 -11.28 2.56 -2.14
C THR A 208 -12.63 2.90 -2.74
N ARG A 209 -13.72 2.29 -2.25
CA ARG A 209 -15.07 2.55 -2.74
C ARG A 209 -15.52 3.98 -2.46
N SER A 210 -15.25 4.52 -1.27
CA SER A 210 -15.58 5.90 -0.94
C SER A 210 -14.84 6.89 -1.85
N ILE A 211 -13.56 6.67 -2.16
CA ILE A 211 -12.83 7.52 -3.11
C ILE A 211 -13.48 7.48 -4.50
N ASP A 212 -13.91 6.30 -4.96
CA ASP A 212 -14.61 6.15 -6.24
C ASP A 212 -15.90 6.97 -6.25
N VAL A 213 -16.77 6.76 -5.25
CA VAL A 213 -18.06 7.44 -5.12
C VAL A 213 -17.91 8.96 -5.04
N HIS A 214 -16.93 9.46 -4.28
CA HIS A 214 -16.79 10.88 -4.01
C HIS A 214 -15.93 11.62 -5.05
N PHE A 215 -15.06 10.94 -5.81
CA PHE A 215 -14.08 11.60 -6.70
C PHE A 215 -14.04 11.09 -8.15
N SER A 216 -14.88 10.14 -8.56
CA SER A 216 -14.94 9.71 -9.96
C SER A 216 -15.30 10.84 -10.92
N GLU A 217 -16.22 11.72 -10.51
CA GLU A 217 -16.62 12.92 -11.29
C GLU A 217 -15.49 13.95 -11.40
N HIS A 218 -14.53 13.90 -10.47
CA HIS A 218 -13.30 14.72 -10.50
C HIS A 218 -12.16 14.05 -11.27
N GLY A 219 -12.45 12.96 -12.00
CA GLY A 219 -11.48 12.25 -12.84
C GLY A 219 -10.55 11.30 -12.09
N ILE A 220 -10.69 11.17 -10.76
CA ILE A 220 -9.89 10.26 -9.94
C ILE A 220 -10.52 8.88 -9.95
N THR A 221 -9.69 7.86 -10.18
CA THR A 221 -10.08 6.45 -10.03
C THR A 221 -9.40 5.83 -8.83
N SER A 222 -10.01 4.81 -8.25
CA SER A 222 -9.47 4.11 -7.08
C SER A 222 -9.53 2.61 -7.27
N TYR A 223 -8.51 1.92 -6.75
CA TYR A 223 -8.39 0.47 -6.84
C TYR A 223 -7.86 -0.07 -5.52
N CYS A 224 -8.28 -1.27 -5.14
CA CYS A 224 -7.60 -2.03 -4.09
C CYS A 224 -7.15 -3.39 -4.63
N LEU A 225 -6.17 -3.99 -3.97
CA LEU A 225 -5.65 -5.30 -4.38
C LEU A 225 -4.97 -6.03 -3.24
N HIS A 226 -4.91 -7.34 -3.35
CA HIS A 226 -3.99 -8.14 -2.54
C HIS A 226 -2.87 -8.72 -3.42
N PRO A 227 -1.60 -8.62 -3.02
CA PRO A 227 -0.46 -8.99 -3.87
C PRO A 227 -0.22 -10.51 -3.94
N GLY A 228 -1.03 -11.30 -3.22
CA GLY A 228 -0.80 -12.72 -2.96
C GLY A 228 0.15 -12.95 -1.78
N ALA A 229 0.55 -14.20 -1.55
CA ALA A 229 1.56 -14.52 -0.55
C ALA A 229 2.94 -14.08 -1.06
N VAL A 230 3.35 -12.86 -0.69
CA VAL A 230 4.65 -12.29 -1.06
C VAL A 230 5.61 -12.46 0.10
N TYR A 231 6.80 -12.99 -0.18
CA TYR A 231 7.89 -12.98 0.78
C TYR A 231 8.36 -11.52 0.95
N THR A 232 7.89 -10.86 2.01
CA THR A 232 8.30 -9.49 2.35
C THR A 232 8.94 -9.48 3.73
N ASN A 233 9.82 -8.50 3.96
CA ASN A 233 10.46 -8.28 5.26
C ASN A 233 9.47 -7.90 6.38
N VAL A 234 8.16 -7.83 6.10
CA VAL A 234 7.07 -7.65 7.07
C VAL A 234 7.05 -8.79 8.10
N ALA A 235 7.42 -10.01 7.68
CA ALA A 235 7.60 -11.14 8.60
C ALA A 235 8.88 -11.05 9.45
N GLY A 236 9.82 -10.17 9.10
CA GLY A 236 11.16 -10.12 9.68
C GLY A 236 11.23 -9.46 11.06
N LYS A 237 10.33 -8.50 11.37
CA LYS A 237 10.44 -7.68 12.59
C LYS A 237 9.63 -8.18 13.79
N GLY A 238 8.61 -9.02 13.58
CA GLY A 238 7.79 -9.58 14.67
C GLY A 238 8.36 -10.84 15.34
N LEU A 239 9.52 -11.33 14.90
CA LEU A 239 10.03 -12.67 15.25
C LEU A 239 11.46 -12.70 15.82
N ALA A 240 12.03 -11.55 16.18
CA ALA A 240 13.44 -11.42 16.53
C ALA A 240 13.86 -12.00 17.90
N ASN A 241 13.00 -12.67 18.66
CA ASN A 241 13.26 -12.98 20.08
C ASN A 241 13.35 -14.47 20.49
N THR A 242 13.60 -15.41 19.58
CA THR A 242 13.92 -16.81 19.99
C THR A 242 14.89 -17.49 19.02
N GLY A 243 16.15 -17.65 19.42
CA GLY A 243 17.26 -18.17 18.59
C GLY A 243 17.13 -19.62 18.09
N MET A 244 16.11 -20.37 18.51
CA MET A 244 15.82 -21.73 18.04
C MET A 244 14.89 -21.74 16.81
N ILE A 245 13.99 -20.76 16.70
CA ILE A 245 13.08 -20.56 15.56
C ILE A 245 13.85 -20.00 14.34
N GLU A 246 14.88 -19.19 14.59
CA GLU A 246 15.74 -18.63 13.55
C GLU A 246 16.52 -19.71 12.78
N LYS A 247 16.96 -20.77 13.48
CA LYS A 247 17.65 -21.94 12.88
C LYS A 247 16.71 -22.81 12.05
N VAL A 248 15.49 -23.06 12.53
CA VAL A 248 14.46 -23.80 11.78
C VAL A 248 14.03 -23.00 10.54
N ARG A 249 13.84 -21.69 10.67
CA ARG A 249 13.53 -20.81 9.53
C ARG A 249 14.66 -20.76 8.51
N ASN A 250 15.92 -20.67 8.92
CA ASN A 250 17.04 -20.68 7.96
C ASN A 250 17.15 -22.00 7.18
N ALA A 251 16.70 -23.12 7.76
CA ALA A 251 16.64 -24.41 7.08
C ALA A 251 15.47 -24.53 6.08
N PHE A 252 14.32 -23.87 6.34
CA PHE A 252 13.12 -23.91 5.48
C PHE A 252 12.92 -22.67 4.58
N ALA A 253 13.68 -21.60 4.79
CA ALA A 253 13.68 -20.38 3.97
C ALA A 253 13.86 -20.62 2.46
N PRO A 254 14.62 -21.63 1.99
CA PRO A 254 14.69 -21.94 0.56
C PRO A 254 13.34 -22.42 0.00
N LEU A 255 12.58 -23.19 0.77
CA LEU A 255 11.30 -23.78 0.37
C LEU A 255 10.15 -22.76 0.48
N GLU A 256 10.15 -21.91 1.51
CA GLU A 256 9.22 -20.77 1.62
C GLU A 256 9.43 -19.72 0.52
N LYS A 257 10.70 -19.39 0.21
CA LYS A 257 11.02 -18.51 -0.93
C LYS A 257 10.66 -19.12 -2.29
N PHE A 258 10.55 -20.45 -2.37
CA PHE A 258 10.14 -21.17 -3.57
C PHE A 258 8.61 -21.13 -3.77
N LEU A 259 7.83 -21.21 -2.67
CA LEU A 259 6.35 -21.19 -2.69
C LEU A 259 5.74 -19.78 -2.69
N MET A 260 6.40 -18.79 -2.07
CA MET A 260 5.92 -17.40 -2.01
C MET A 260 6.43 -16.57 -3.20
N LYS A 261 5.64 -15.60 -3.65
CA LYS A 261 6.06 -14.67 -4.70
C LYS A 261 7.23 -13.82 -4.20
N ILE A 262 8.22 -13.58 -5.06
CA ILE A 262 9.23 -12.54 -4.80
C ILE A 262 8.58 -11.15 -4.92
N PRO A 263 9.12 -10.10 -4.27
CA PRO A 263 8.56 -8.75 -4.33
C PRO A 263 8.26 -8.24 -5.75
N ALA A 264 9.14 -8.51 -6.72
CA ALA A 264 8.92 -8.15 -8.12
C ALA A 264 7.65 -8.81 -8.70
N GLN A 265 7.37 -10.07 -8.38
CA GLN A 265 6.16 -10.76 -8.81
C GLN A 265 4.91 -10.28 -8.04
N GLY A 266 5.06 -10.01 -6.74
CA GLY A 266 3.99 -9.45 -5.91
C GLY A 266 3.54 -8.07 -6.38
N ALA A 267 4.48 -7.25 -6.86
CA ALA A 267 4.23 -5.87 -7.27
C ALA A 267 3.36 -5.74 -8.52
N GLN A 268 3.19 -6.82 -9.29
CA GLN A 268 2.57 -6.72 -10.61
C GLN A 268 1.10 -6.32 -10.56
N THR A 269 0.35 -6.71 -9.54
CA THR A 269 -1.06 -6.29 -9.45
C THR A 269 -1.18 -4.79 -9.11
N GLN A 270 -0.34 -4.24 -8.22
CA GLN A 270 -0.36 -2.80 -7.93
C GLN A 270 0.19 -1.95 -9.06
N ILE A 271 1.21 -2.44 -9.77
CA ILE A 271 1.70 -1.77 -10.98
C ILE A 271 0.61 -1.79 -12.04
N HIS A 272 -0.08 -2.91 -12.26
CA HIS A 272 -1.18 -2.98 -13.22
C HIS A 272 -2.30 -1.98 -12.91
N CYS A 273 -2.78 -1.91 -11.65
CA CYS A 273 -3.77 -0.89 -11.27
C CYS A 273 -3.23 0.54 -11.46
N ALA A 274 -1.93 0.75 -11.25
CA ALA A 274 -1.30 2.06 -11.37
C ALA A 274 -1.02 2.50 -12.81
N THR A 275 -0.83 1.58 -13.77
CA THR A 275 -0.28 1.91 -15.09
C THR A 275 -1.10 1.41 -16.29
N ALA A 276 -1.99 0.44 -16.13
CA ALA A 276 -2.79 -0.08 -17.25
C ALA A 276 -3.71 1.01 -17.81
N ALA A 277 -4.15 0.87 -19.06
CA ALA A 277 -5.12 1.81 -19.63
C ALA A 277 -6.38 1.92 -18.76
N LYS A 278 -6.96 3.12 -18.66
CA LYS A 278 -8.06 3.40 -17.72
C LYS A 278 -9.32 2.58 -18.03
N ASP A 279 -9.57 2.33 -19.31
CA ASP A 279 -10.71 1.58 -19.84
C ASP A 279 -10.64 0.07 -19.60
N VAL A 280 -9.44 -0.49 -19.35
CA VAL A 280 -9.30 -1.91 -18.98
C VAL A 280 -9.47 -2.16 -17.48
N LEU A 281 -9.63 -1.09 -16.69
CA LEU A 281 -9.83 -1.14 -15.25
C LEU A 281 -11.25 -0.70 -14.89
N SER A 282 -11.83 -1.36 -13.89
CA SER A 282 -13.01 -0.92 -13.16
C SER A 282 -12.60 -0.26 -11.85
N SER A 283 -12.92 1.03 -11.71
CA SER A 283 -12.71 1.81 -10.48
C SER A 283 -13.62 1.30 -9.34
N GLY A 284 -13.21 1.54 -8.10
CA GLY A 284 -13.89 1.05 -6.89
C GLY A 284 -13.77 -0.47 -6.66
N LYS A 285 -13.08 -1.22 -7.52
CA LYS A 285 -12.99 -2.69 -7.45
C LYS A 285 -11.67 -3.20 -6.84
N CYS A 286 -11.75 -4.45 -6.36
CA CYS A 286 -10.61 -5.21 -5.85
C CYS A 286 -9.96 -6.04 -6.96
N TYR A 287 -8.62 -6.14 -6.95
CA TYR A 287 -7.85 -6.87 -7.94
C TYR A 287 -6.97 -7.96 -7.33
N ARG A 288 -6.81 -9.04 -8.10
CA ARG A 288 -5.88 -10.14 -7.84
C ARG A 288 -5.29 -10.61 -9.16
N ASN A 289 -3.97 -10.80 -9.21
CA ASN A 289 -3.29 -11.30 -10.41
C ASN A 289 -3.70 -10.51 -11.68
N THR A 290 -3.77 -9.18 -11.59
CA THR A 290 -4.16 -8.26 -12.69
C THR A 290 -5.58 -8.47 -13.24
N GLN A 291 -6.50 -9.01 -12.44
CA GLN A 291 -7.90 -9.19 -12.80
C GLN A 291 -8.79 -8.72 -11.64
N VAL A 292 -10.02 -8.29 -11.96
CA VAL A 292 -11.04 -8.00 -10.95
C VAL A 292 -11.32 -9.27 -10.15
N ALA A 293 -11.39 -9.14 -8.83
CA ALA A 293 -11.63 -10.23 -7.89
C ALA A 293 -12.74 -9.86 -6.93
N ALA A 294 -13.50 -10.87 -6.49
CA ALA A 294 -14.45 -10.70 -5.40
C ALA A 294 -13.73 -10.34 -4.11
N ALA A 295 -14.21 -9.32 -3.42
CA ALA A 295 -13.85 -9.04 -2.03
C ALA A 295 -14.72 -9.88 -1.07
N SER A 296 -14.51 -9.75 0.24
CA SER A 296 -15.37 -10.39 1.24
C SER A 296 -16.82 -9.91 1.15
N SER A 297 -17.75 -10.69 1.70
CA SER A 297 -19.17 -10.30 1.79
C SER A 297 -19.37 -8.95 2.50
N GLU A 298 -18.50 -8.62 3.44
CA GLU A 298 -18.50 -7.35 4.19
C GLU A 298 -18.08 -6.13 3.33
N ALA A 299 -17.40 -6.35 2.20
CA ALA A 299 -16.78 -5.28 1.42
C ALA A 299 -17.75 -4.56 0.46
N ASP A 300 -19.00 -5.01 0.36
CA ASP A 300 -20.04 -4.46 -0.50
C ASP A 300 -21.18 -3.83 0.32
N ASP A 301 -20.82 -2.88 1.18
CA ASP A 301 -21.72 -2.20 2.09
C ASP A 301 -21.53 -0.68 1.97
N SER A 302 -22.46 -0.01 1.27
CA SER A 302 -22.40 1.43 1.02
C SER A 302 -22.57 2.26 2.29
N ASP A 303 -23.40 1.79 3.22
CA ASP A 303 -23.74 2.55 4.43
C ASP A 303 -22.55 2.55 5.39
N VAL A 304 -21.87 1.42 5.51
CA VAL A 304 -20.62 1.31 6.28
C VAL A 304 -19.50 2.12 5.63
N ALA A 305 -19.37 2.07 4.30
CA ALA A 305 -18.37 2.85 3.58
C ALA A 305 -18.57 4.36 3.75
N GLU A 306 -19.82 4.84 3.66
CA GLU A 306 -20.14 6.25 3.87
C GLU A 306 -19.95 6.66 5.33
N LYS A 307 -20.35 5.82 6.29
CA LYS A 307 -20.14 6.12 7.71
C LYS A 307 -18.65 6.22 8.05
N LEU A 308 -17.83 5.27 7.59
CA LEU A 308 -16.36 5.32 7.76
C LEU A 308 -15.76 6.58 7.13
N TRP A 309 -16.27 7.00 5.97
CA TRP A 309 -15.84 8.20 5.28
C TRP A 309 -16.16 9.48 6.05
N LEU A 310 -17.37 9.59 6.58
CA LEU A 310 -17.79 10.72 7.42
C LEU A 310 -16.99 10.76 8.73
N ASP A 311 -16.85 9.63 9.42
CA ASP A 311 -16.05 9.51 10.66
C ASP A 311 -14.60 9.96 10.41
N LEU A 312 -14.01 9.57 9.28
CA LEU A 312 -12.67 9.97 8.87
C LEU A 312 -12.54 11.49 8.64
N LYS A 313 -13.50 12.11 7.93
CA LYS A 313 -13.52 13.56 7.71
C LYS A 313 -13.67 14.32 9.03
N SER A 314 -14.55 13.86 9.90
CA SER A 314 -14.74 14.44 11.24
C SER A 314 -13.48 14.31 12.09
N TRP A 315 -12.83 13.15 12.08
CA TRP A 315 -11.57 12.95 12.80
C TRP A 315 -10.46 13.88 12.31
N LEU A 316 -10.32 14.09 10.99
CA LEU A 316 -9.33 15.03 10.45
C LEU A 316 -9.64 16.47 10.83
N ALA A 317 -10.89 16.90 10.74
CA ALA A 317 -11.29 18.26 11.14
C ALA A 317 -10.96 18.53 12.61
N ALA A 318 -11.28 17.58 13.50
CA ALA A 318 -10.98 17.69 14.92
C ALA A 318 -9.47 17.63 15.26
N SER A 319 -8.64 17.09 14.35
CA SER A 319 -7.19 16.99 14.55
C SER A 319 -6.43 18.24 14.06
N GLN A 320 -7.13 19.23 13.49
CA GLN A 320 -6.57 20.51 13.04
C GLN A 320 -6.81 21.66 14.04
N GLU A 321 -7.63 21.43 15.07
CA GLU A 321 -7.93 22.35 16.17
C GLU A 321 -6.97 22.15 17.35
#